data_AF-A0A1E4AFJ9-F1
#
_entry.id   AF-A0A1E4AFJ9-F1
#
_cell.length_a   1.000
_cell.length_b   1.000
_cell.length_c   1.000
_cell.angle_alpha   90.00
_cell.angle_beta   90.00
_cell.angle_gamma   90.00
#
_symmetry.space_group_name_H-M   'P 1'
#
loop_
_entity.id
_entity.type
_entity.pdbx_description
1 polymer ?
#
loop_
_entity_poly.entity_id
_entity_poly.type
_entity_poly.pdbx_seq_one_letter_code
_entity_poly.pdbx_strand_id
1 'polypeptide(L)'
;MTQKIKLFTAGDEHKEAAFLISEIEKLVGGFHNLTGDNTHRDSSYGFSDIAVLFRTRAVGQSLLASFKQSGIPVRFGDASSFLSEYPFHLITDAIKLYLNAKDMIALDCLLTNGLKMGKKEKQEFLSAHPEEKRLAALLGEQDLAGAGAESTVKCIFERFIPEDTLDDTGLLRKEAILATAAEYGADIEQFLYKLQLDTYTDVARIKTDAVSLLTFHASKGLEFPVVFIAGAEEGITPVSRKDTDIEEERRLFYVALTRAKDTLFITNARRRKGFREIEEKFLSRFVGEIPSSLTENVQVVRKPPKPEQMRLF
;
A
#
# COMPACT_ATOMS: atom_id res chain seq x y z
N MET A 1 -5.60 -20.83 27.73
CA MET A 1 -6.27 -21.53 26.61
C MET A 1 -5.62 -21.04 25.34
N THR A 2 -5.07 -21.93 24.51
CA THR A 2 -4.46 -21.55 23.22
C THR A 2 -5.56 -21.10 22.27
N GLN A 3 -5.49 -19.87 21.73
CA GLN A 3 -6.43 -19.43 20.69
C GLN A 3 -6.24 -20.30 19.43
N LYS A 4 -7.35 -20.71 18.82
CA LYS A 4 -7.33 -21.46 17.56
C LYS A 4 -7.22 -20.51 16.37
N ILE A 5 -6.64 -21.02 15.28
CA ILE A 5 -6.57 -20.36 13.99
C ILE A 5 -7.97 -20.37 13.35
N LYS A 6 -8.46 -19.20 12.99
CA LYS A 6 -9.80 -18.99 12.46
C LYS A 6 -9.79 -19.10 10.94
N LEU A 7 -10.52 -20.07 10.39
CA LEU A 7 -10.64 -20.30 8.96
C LEU A 7 -11.97 -19.76 8.42
N PHE A 8 -11.93 -19.04 7.30
CA PHE A 8 -13.13 -18.59 6.60
C PHE A 8 -13.04 -18.78 5.08
N THR A 9 -14.04 -19.44 4.51
CA THR A 9 -14.16 -19.61 3.05
C THR A 9 -15.31 -18.76 2.51
N ALA A 10 -14.96 -17.73 1.75
CA ALA A 10 -15.89 -16.85 1.07
C ALA A 10 -16.37 -17.44 -0.26
N GLY A 11 -17.58 -17.05 -0.68
CA GLY A 11 -18.11 -17.43 -1.99
C GLY A 11 -17.39 -16.73 -3.16
N ASP A 12 -16.88 -15.53 -2.92
CA ASP A 12 -16.22 -14.67 -3.89
C ASP A 12 -15.28 -13.67 -3.16
N GLU A 13 -14.42 -12.99 -3.90
CA GLU A 13 -13.45 -12.05 -3.31
C GLU A 13 -14.08 -10.85 -2.59
N HIS A 14 -15.27 -10.41 -3.00
CA HIS A 14 -15.97 -9.32 -2.34
C HIS A 14 -16.49 -9.74 -0.96
N LYS A 15 -16.99 -10.98 -0.84
CA LYS A 15 -17.39 -11.56 0.45
C LYS A 15 -16.22 -11.83 1.37
N GLU A 16 -15.04 -12.16 0.82
CA GLU A 16 -13.82 -12.24 1.62
C GLU A 16 -13.48 -10.87 2.20
N ALA A 17 -13.43 -9.82 1.36
CA ALA A 17 -13.18 -8.46 1.80
C ALA A 17 -14.20 -8.00 2.86
N ALA A 18 -15.49 -8.24 2.63
CA ALA A 18 -16.55 -7.88 3.58
C ALA A 18 -16.42 -8.60 4.93
N PHE A 19 -15.94 -9.86 4.93
CA PHE A 19 -15.66 -10.58 6.16
C PHE A 19 -14.49 -9.96 6.93
N LEU A 20 -13.37 -9.67 6.24
CA LEU A 20 -12.22 -8.98 6.83
C LEU A 20 -12.63 -7.65 7.46
N ILE A 21 -13.34 -6.81 6.70
CA ILE A 21 -13.83 -5.50 7.15
C ILE A 21 -14.71 -5.66 8.40
N SER A 22 -15.71 -6.55 8.35
CA SER A 22 -16.61 -6.76 9.48
C SER A 22 -15.89 -7.28 10.74
N GLU A 23 -14.89 -8.14 10.58
CA GLU A 23 -14.14 -8.68 11.71
C GLU A 23 -13.18 -7.64 12.30
N ILE A 24 -12.54 -6.84 11.46
CA ILE A 24 -11.71 -5.70 11.88
C ILE A 24 -12.56 -4.69 12.65
N GLU A 25 -13.74 -4.32 12.14
CA GLU A 25 -14.67 -3.44 12.85
C GLU A 25 -15.05 -4.00 14.22
N LYS A 26 -15.32 -5.32 14.33
CA LYS A 26 -15.63 -5.94 15.64
C LYS A 26 -14.45 -5.90 16.61
N LEU A 27 -13.23 -6.11 16.11
CA LEU A 27 -12.01 -6.11 16.93
C LEU A 27 -11.69 -4.71 17.46
N VAL A 28 -11.88 -3.69 16.62
CA VAL A 28 -11.69 -2.27 16.96
C VAL A 28 -12.88 -1.69 17.77
N GLY A 29 -13.98 -2.44 17.89
CA GLY A 29 -15.14 -2.09 18.75
C GLY A 29 -16.31 -1.41 18.03
N GLY A 30 -16.25 -1.25 16.71
CA GLY A 30 -17.26 -0.62 15.87
C GLY A 30 -17.46 0.88 16.17
N PHE A 31 -18.21 1.59 15.31
CA PHE A 31 -18.64 2.99 15.53
C PHE A 31 -19.56 3.20 16.76
N HIS A 32 -19.72 2.20 17.66
CA HIS A 32 -20.66 2.24 18.77
C HIS A 32 -20.32 3.26 19.88
N ASN A 33 -19.17 3.92 19.81
CA ASN A 33 -18.87 5.08 20.66
C ASN A 33 -19.68 6.35 20.30
N LEU A 34 -20.43 6.37 19.18
CA LEU A 34 -21.31 7.49 18.81
C LEU A 34 -22.75 7.34 19.32
N THR A 35 -23.17 6.15 19.77
CA THR A 35 -24.57 5.88 20.21
C THR A 35 -24.74 5.70 21.71
N GLY A 36 -23.74 6.08 22.52
CA GLY A 36 -23.94 6.36 23.94
C GLY A 36 -24.41 5.20 24.82
N ASP A 37 -24.14 3.95 24.45
CA ASP A 37 -24.39 2.81 25.33
C ASP A 37 -23.11 2.42 26.07
N ASN A 38 -23.01 2.85 27.32
CA ASN A 38 -21.86 2.69 28.23
C ASN A 38 -21.71 1.26 28.77
N THR A 39 -21.81 0.25 27.91
CA THR A 39 -21.27 -1.07 28.25
C THR A 39 -19.86 -1.17 27.71
N HIS A 40 -18.88 -0.80 28.54
CA HIS A 40 -17.46 -1.03 28.29
C HIS A 40 -17.23 -2.49 27.87
N ARG A 41 -17.14 -2.75 26.57
CA ARG A 41 -16.18 -3.73 26.07
C ARG A 41 -14.99 -2.91 25.64
N ASP A 42 -13.93 -2.90 26.46
CA ASP A 42 -12.63 -2.41 26.03
C ASP A 42 -12.33 -3.03 24.66
N SER A 43 -12.33 -2.22 23.60
CA SER A 43 -11.81 -2.65 22.31
C SER A 43 -10.33 -2.91 22.52
N SER A 44 -9.92 -4.18 22.49
CA SER A 44 -8.55 -4.59 22.86
C SER A 44 -7.50 -4.19 21.82
N TYR A 45 -7.90 -3.75 20.62
CA TYR A 45 -7.00 -3.49 19.50
C TYR A 45 -7.36 -2.20 18.78
N GLY A 46 -6.34 -1.41 18.41
CA GLY A 46 -6.45 -0.31 17.44
C GLY A 46 -6.28 -0.81 16.00
N PHE A 47 -6.47 0.05 15.00
CA PHE A 47 -6.23 -0.33 13.60
C PHE A 47 -4.77 -0.70 13.33
N SER A 48 -3.84 -0.02 14.00
CA SER A 48 -2.40 -0.26 13.91
C SER A 48 -1.94 -1.62 14.47
N ASP A 49 -2.77 -2.28 15.30
CA ASP A 49 -2.52 -3.62 15.82
C ASP A 49 -2.88 -4.74 14.83
N ILE A 50 -3.45 -4.37 13.67
CA ILE A 50 -4.00 -5.32 12.71
C ILE A 50 -3.20 -5.27 11.40
N ALA A 51 -2.80 -6.45 10.93
CA ALA A 51 -2.23 -6.63 9.59
C ALA A 51 -3.03 -7.61 8.73
N VAL A 52 -3.15 -7.28 7.45
CA VAL A 52 -3.68 -8.14 6.39
C VAL A 52 -2.54 -8.52 5.45
N LEU A 53 -2.16 -9.78 5.49
CA LEU A 53 -1.07 -10.37 4.73
C LEU A 53 -1.60 -11.10 3.49
N PHE A 54 -0.95 -10.90 2.35
CA PHE A 54 -1.33 -11.55 1.09
C PHE A 54 -0.10 -11.94 0.27
N ARG A 55 -0.24 -12.96 -0.59
CA ARG A 55 0.89 -13.44 -1.41
C ARG A 55 1.10 -12.61 -2.68
N THR A 56 0.04 -12.12 -3.32
CA THR A 56 0.11 -11.41 -4.60
C THR A 56 -0.44 -9.99 -4.50
N ARG A 57 0.15 -9.05 -5.26
CA ARG A 57 -0.29 -7.65 -5.29
C ARG A 57 -1.75 -7.49 -5.74
N ALA A 58 -2.24 -8.38 -6.60
CA ALA A 58 -3.62 -8.35 -7.09
C ALA A 58 -4.65 -8.53 -5.96
N VAL A 59 -4.42 -9.49 -5.04
CA VAL A 59 -5.26 -9.68 -3.85
C VAL A 59 -5.22 -8.43 -2.96
N GLY A 60 -4.02 -7.91 -2.71
CA GLY A 60 -3.85 -6.69 -1.93
C GLY A 60 -4.60 -5.48 -2.50
N GLN A 61 -4.55 -5.27 -3.82
CA GLN A 61 -5.24 -4.16 -4.49
C GLN A 61 -6.77 -4.31 -4.45
N SER A 62 -7.28 -5.53 -4.64
CA SER A 62 -8.72 -5.84 -4.51
C SER A 62 -9.24 -5.55 -3.10
N LEU A 63 -8.46 -5.91 -2.08
CA LEU A 63 -8.75 -5.56 -0.69
C LEU A 63 -8.66 -4.05 -0.48
N LEU A 64 -7.57 -3.40 -0.86
CA LEU A 64 -7.36 -1.96 -0.69
C LEU A 64 -8.55 -1.13 -1.19
N ALA A 65 -9.07 -1.46 -2.38
CA ALA A 65 -10.27 -0.81 -2.92
C ALA A 65 -11.50 -0.97 -2.01
N SER A 66 -11.72 -2.19 -1.50
CA SER A 66 -12.85 -2.52 -0.62
C SER A 66 -12.75 -1.86 0.76
N PHE A 67 -11.54 -1.81 1.33
CA PHE A 67 -11.25 -1.14 2.60
C PHE A 67 -11.46 0.37 2.49
N LYS A 68 -10.94 1.00 1.42
CA LYS A 68 -11.17 2.43 1.14
C LYS A 68 -12.66 2.75 1.01
N GLN A 69 -13.42 1.92 0.31
CA GLN A 69 -14.87 2.11 0.17
C GLN A 69 -15.63 2.02 1.50
N SER A 70 -15.13 1.23 2.46
CA SER A 70 -15.75 1.05 3.77
C SER A 70 -15.24 2.04 4.83
N GLY A 71 -14.33 2.94 4.47
CA GLY A 71 -13.79 3.95 5.38
C GLY A 71 -12.80 3.43 6.43
N ILE A 72 -12.30 2.20 6.29
CA ILE A 72 -11.25 1.69 7.18
C ILE A 72 -9.91 2.32 6.76
N PRO A 73 -9.18 2.98 7.68
CA PRO A 73 -7.86 3.52 7.39
C PRO A 73 -6.88 2.37 7.12
N VAL A 74 -6.23 2.39 5.96
CA VAL A 74 -5.33 1.33 5.50
C VAL A 74 -4.01 1.91 5.01
N ARG A 75 -2.92 1.24 5.37
CA ARG A 75 -1.57 1.48 4.84
C ARG A 75 -1.18 0.30 3.96
N PHE A 76 -0.91 0.56 2.69
CA PHE A 76 -0.46 -0.47 1.77
C PHE A 76 1.07 -0.50 1.76
N GLY A 77 1.66 -1.43 2.50
CA GLY A 77 3.11 -1.64 2.48
C GLY A 77 3.46 -2.61 1.36
N ASP A 78 3.62 -2.05 0.17
CA ASP A 78 4.38 -2.71 -0.86
C ASP A 78 5.82 -2.20 -0.86
N ALA A 79 6.75 -2.99 -1.39
CA ALA A 79 8.15 -2.59 -1.50
C ALA A 79 8.37 -1.51 -2.58
N SER A 80 7.30 -0.89 -3.11
CA SER A 80 7.43 0.24 -4.04
C SER A 80 7.55 1.52 -3.22
N SER A 81 8.64 2.24 -3.41
CA SER A 81 8.74 3.60 -2.86
C SER A 81 7.61 4.45 -3.43
N PHE A 82 6.92 5.22 -2.59
CA PHE A 82 5.93 6.20 -3.04
C PHE A 82 6.54 7.23 -4.02
N LEU A 83 7.87 7.39 -3.98
CA LEU A 83 8.64 8.17 -4.95
C LEU A 83 8.65 7.54 -6.35
N SER A 84 8.15 6.32 -6.54
CA SER A 84 7.96 5.74 -7.88
C SER A 84 6.58 6.06 -8.46
N GLU A 85 5.67 6.59 -7.65
CA GLU A 85 4.32 6.93 -8.05
C GLU A 85 4.23 8.39 -8.51
N TYR A 86 3.27 8.68 -9.40
CA TYR A 86 2.93 10.06 -9.75
C TYR A 86 2.19 10.73 -8.58
N PRO A 87 2.49 11.99 -8.22
CA PRO A 87 3.43 12.89 -8.88
C PRO A 87 4.87 12.84 -8.34
N PHE A 88 5.14 12.08 -7.27
CA PHE A 88 6.41 12.11 -6.54
C PHE A 88 7.64 11.60 -7.31
N HIS A 89 7.47 10.75 -8.33
CA HIS A 89 8.59 10.31 -9.16
C HIS A 89 9.29 11.46 -9.91
N LEU A 90 8.57 12.55 -10.19
CA LEU A 90 9.11 13.76 -10.81
C LEU A 90 10.24 14.37 -9.97
N ILE A 91 10.22 14.18 -8.64
CA ILE A 91 11.29 14.62 -7.75
C ILE A 91 12.57 13.85 -8.04
N THR A 92 12.47 12.53 -8.09
CA THR A 92 13.65 11.69 -8.37
C THR A 92 14.16 11.91 -9.79
N ASP A 93 13.27 12.12 -10.77
CA ASP A 93 13.66 12.37 -12.16
C ASP A 93 14.33 13.73 -12.32
N ALA A 94 13.82 14.79 -11.66
CA ALA A 94 14.47 16.10 -11.67
C ALA A 94 15.86 16.06 -11.03
N ILE A 95 16.03 15.36 -9.91
CA ILE A 95 17.35 15.22 -9.26
C ILE A 95 18.31 14.37 -10.09
N LYS A 96 17.84 13.27 -10.72
CA LYS A 96 18.66 12.49 -11.65
C LYS A 96 19.13 13.34 -12.83
N LEU A 97 18.25 14.17 -13.40
CA LEU A 97 18.60 15.07 -14.49
C LEU A 97 19.57 16.18 -14.04
N TYR A 98 19.47 16.64 -12.79
CA TYR A 98 20.42 17.58 -12.17
C TYR A 98 21.82 16.97 -12.05
N LEU A 99 21.91 15.74 -11.55
CA LEU A 99 23.17 15.01 -11.39
C LEU A 99 23.75 14.53 -12.73
N ASN A 100 22.88 14.24 -13.70
CA ASN A 100 23.26 13.74 -15.02
C ASN A 100 22.37 14.34 -16.12
N ALA A 101 22.86 15.41 -16.77
CA ALA A 101 22.15 16.10 -17.86
C ALA A 101 21.84 15.22 -19.09
N LYS A 102 22.44 14.02 -19.19
CA LYS A 102 22.22 13.05 -20.28
C LYS A 102 21.15 12.00 -19.97
N ASP A 103 20.52 12.06 -18.80
CA ASP A 103 19.43 11.14 -18.45
C ASP A 103 18.16 11.46 -19.26
N MET A 104 18.07 10.86 -20.45
CA MET A 104 16.95 11.04 -21.36
C MET A 104 15.65 10.40 -20.85
N ILE A 105 15.74 9.42 -19.94
CA ILE A 105 14.56 8.78 -19.35
C ILE A 105 13.91 9.75 -18.37
N ALA A 106 14.70 10.28 -17.44
CA ALA A 106 14.25 11.30 -16.50
C ALA A 106 13.70 12.54 -17.22
N LEU A 107 14.40 13.00 -18.27
CA LEU A 107 13.93 14.12 -19.10
C LEU A 107 12.59 13.83 -19.77
N ASP A 108 12.42 12.67 -20.41
CA ASP A 108 11.15 12.33 -21.07
C ASP A 108 10.00 12.23 -20.06
N CYS A 109 10.26 11.66 -18.88
CA CYS A 109 9.30 11.60 -17.77
C CYS A 109 8.88 13.00 -17.31
N LEU A 110 9.81 13.94 -17.12
CA LEU A 110 9.50 15.32 -16.73
C LEU A 110 8.70 16.07 -17.80
N LEU A 111 9.08 15.93 -19.08
CA LEU A 111 8.38 16.56 -20.20
C LEU A 111 6.95 16.00 -20.35
N THR A 112 6.78 14.68 -20.19
CA THR A 112 5.48 14.00 -20.36
C THR A 112 4.56 14.17 -19.16
N ASN A 113 5.04 13.85 -17.97
CA ASN A 113 4.21 13.73 -16.78
C ASN A 113 4.19 15.05 -15.99
N GLY A 114 5.29 15.80 -16.00
CA GLY A 114 5.40 17.11 -15.35
C GLY A 114 4.76 18.23 -16.18
N LEU A 115 5.22 18.40 -17.43
CA LEU A 115 4.75 19.50 -18.31
C LEU A 115 3.65 19.12 -19.30
N LYS A 116 3.27 17.82 -19.38
CA LYS A 116 2.22 17.32 -20.29
C LYS A 116 2.49 17.64 -21.78
N MET A 117 3.76 17.70 -22.18
CA MET A 117 4.17 18.05 -23.53
C MET A 117 3.95 16.91 -24.53
N GLY A 118 3.40 17.25 -25.70
CA GLY A 118 3.24 16.36 -26.84
C GLY A 118 4.56 16.14 -27.62
N LYS A 119 4.53 15.22 -28.60
CA LYS A 119 5.73 14.85 -29.37
C LYS A 119 6.40 16.03 -30.08
N LYS A 120 5.61 16.96 -30.64
CA LYS A 120 6.14 18.15 -31.36
C LYS A 120 6.81 19.13 -30.39
N GLU A 121 6.14 19.45 -29.29
CA GLU A 121 6.66 20.33 -28.24
C GLU A 121 7.95 19.79 -27.63
N LYS A 122 8.06 18.46 -27.44
CA LYS A 122 9.32 17.83 -27.00
C LYS A 122 10.45 18.01 -28.01
N GLN A 123 10.18 17.85 -29.30
CA GLN A 123 11.20 18.05 -30.34
C GLN A 123 11.68 19.51 -30.39
N GLU A 124 10.75 20.46 -30.27
CA GLU A 124 11.06 21.89 -30.18
C GLU A 124 11.87 22.21 -28.91
N PHE A 125 11.52 21.60 -27.77
CA PHE A 125 12.27 21.78 -26.53
C PHE A 125 13.72 21.28 -26.65
N LEU A 126 13.91 20.08 -27.22
CA LEU A 126 15.23 19.46 -27.39
C LEU A 126 16.12 20.21 -28.39
N SER A 127 15.53 20.84 -29.41
CA SER A 127 16.28 21.64 -30.38
C SER A 127 16.62 23.03 -29.83
N ALA A 128 15.76 23.61 -28.99
CA ALA A 128 15.98 24.92 -28.39
C ALA A 128 16.98 24.91 -27.21
N HIS A 129 17.08 23.79 -26.47
CA HIS A 129 17.86 23.74 -25.23
C HIS A 129 19.01 22.72 -25.31
N PRO A 130 20.28 23.18 -25.29
CA PRO A 130 21.45 22.32 -25.11
C PRO A 130 21.37 21.51 -23.82
N GLU A 131 22.02 20.34 -23.77
CA GLU A 131 21.94 19.38 -22.66
C GLU A 131 22.07 20.03 -21.28
N GLU A 132 23.09 20.87 -21.09
CA GLU A 132 23.43 21.55 -19.84
C GLU A 132 22.35 22.56 -19.37
N LYS A 133 21.52 23.08 -20.28
CA LYS A 133 20.52 24.12 -19.99
C LYS A 133 19.11 23.58 -19.84
N ARG A 134 18.88 22.29 -20.12
CA ARG A 134 17.53 21.69 -20.12
C ARG A 134 16.87 21.76 -18.76
N LEU A 135 17.57 21.42 -17.68
CA LEU A 135 16.98 21.45 -16.35
C LEU A 135 16.64 22.88 -15.91
N ALA A 136 17.55 23.83 -16.14
CA ALA A 136 17.30 25.24 -15.85
C ALA A 136 16.07 25.76 -16.62
N ALA A 137 15.93 25.40 -17.89
CA ALA A 137 14.76 25.74 -18.71
C ALA A 137 13.46 25.11 -18.17
N LEU A 138 13.53 23.89 -17.65
CA LEU A 138 12.37 23.21 -17.04
C LEU A 138 11.91 23.89 -15.75
N LEU A 139 12.86 24.31 -14.91
CA LEU A 139 12.62 24.90 -13.59
C LEU A 139 12.44 26.43 -13.62
N GLY A 140 12.56 27.07 -14.80
CA GLY A 140 12.25 28.49 -15.00
C GLY A 140 13.43 29.44 -14.73
N GLU A 141 14.64 29.06 -15.16
CA GLU A 141 15.88 29.86 -15.06
C GLU A 141 16.29 30.24 -13.62
N GLN A 142 15.85 29.48 -12.63
CA GLN A 142 16.39 29.60 -11.28
C GLN A 142 17.78 28.96 -11.22
N ASP A 143 18.75 29.69 -10.66
CA ASP A 143 20.09 29.17 -10.45
C ASP A 143 20.07 28.15 -9.31
N LEU A 144 20.10 26.88 -9.66
CA LEU A 144 20.23 25.78 -8.70
C LEU A 144 21.70 25.61 -8.27
N ALA A 145 22.64 26.31 -8.90
CA ALA A 145 24.05 26.21 -8.54
C ALA A 145 24.27 26.76 -7.13
N GLY A 146 24.54 25.86 -6.18
CA GLY A 146 24.74 26.19 -4.77
C GLY A 146 23.46 26.24 -3.93
N ALA A 147 22.29 25.98 -4.53
CA ALA A 147 21.06 25.75 -3.78
C ALA A 147 21.17 24.38 -3.08
N GLY A 148 20.89 24.34 -1.77
CA GLY A 148 20.84 23.07 -1.03
C GLY A 148 19.76 22.13 -1.58
N ALA A 149 19.82 20.86 -1.19
CA ALA A 149 18.84 19.83 -1.49
C ALA A 149 17.41 20.29 -1.15
N GLU A 150 17.22 20.94 0.00
CA GLU A 150 15.92 21.51 0.39
C GLU A 150 15.39 22.55 -0.61
N SER A 151 16.23 23.51 -1.00
CA SER A 151 15.84 24.55 -1.96
C SER A 151 15.52 23.95 -3.32
N THR A 152 16.34 23.01 -3.79
CA THR A 152 16.13 22.31 -5.06
C THR A 152 14.80 21.54 -5.07
N VAL A 153 14.54 20.76 -4.01
CA VAL A 153 13.29 20.01 -3.86
C VAL A 153 12.09 20.95 -3.80
N LYS A 154 12.20 22.08 -3.09
CA LYS A 154 11.14 23.09 -3.03
C LYS A 154 10.79 23.64 -4.42
N CYS A 155 11.80 24.00 -5.22
CA CYS A 155 11.59 24.46 -6.60
C CYS A 155 10.91 23.38 -7.46
N ILE A 156 11.27 22.11 -7.28
CA ILE A 156 10.65 20.99 -7.99
C ILE A 156 9.17 20.85 -7.61
N PHE A 157 8.82 20.94 -6.32
CA PHE A 157 7.42 20.94 -5.89
C PHE A 157 6.64 22.11 -6.49
N GLU A 158 7.16 23.34 -6.38
CA GLU A 158 6.50 24.53 -6.93
C GLU A 158 6.26 24.43 -8.45
N ARG A 159 7.20 23.81 -9.18
CA ARG A 159 7.11 23.70 -10.64
C ARG A 159 6.23 22.56 -11.13
N PHE A 160 6.38 21.39 -10.53
CA PHE A 160 5.83 20.14 -11.08
C PHE A 160 4.71 19.54 -10.23
N ILE A 161 4.63 19.89 -8.94
CA ILE A 161 3.68 19.31 -7.98
C ILE A 161 3.05 20.42 -7.13
N PRO A 162 2.17 21.25 -7.72
CA PRO A 162 1.49 22.32 -6.99
C PRO A 162 0.69 21.78 -5.79
N GLU A 163 0.62 22.52 -4.69
CA GLU A 163 -0.01 22.05 -3.43
C GLU A 163 -1.49 21.73 -3.57
N ASP A 164 -2.21 22.44 -4.45
CA ASP A 164 -3.63 22.22 -4.76
C ASP A 164 -3.89 20.89 -5.49
N THR A 165 -2.84 20.23 -5.99
CA THR A 165 -2.93 18.89 -6.60
C THR A 165 -2.75 17.75 -5.61
N LEU A 166 -2.37 18.04 -4.35
CA LEU A 166 -2.09 17.05 -3.33
C LEU A 166 -3.27 16.89 -2.37
N ASP A 167 -3.55 15.65 -1.98
CA ASP A 167 -4.42 15.34 -0.86
C ASP A 167 -3.67 15.45 0.47
N ASP A 168 -4.34 15.27 1.61
CA ASP A 168 -3.73 15.34 2.94
C ASP A 168 -2.51 14.42 3.09
N THR A 169 -2.56 13.23 2.45
CA THR A 169 -1.43 12.28 2.45
C THR A 169 -0.26 12.81 1.61
N GLY A 170 -0.56 13.41 0.46
CA GLY A 170 0.41 14.04 -0.41
C GLY A 170 1.11 15.23 0.23
N LEU A 171 0.39 16.05 0.98
CA LEU A 171 0.96 17.17 1.75
C LEU A 171 1.92 16.68 2.84
N LEU A 172 1.54 15.64 3.59
CA LEU A 172 2.43 15.00 4.57
C LEU A 172 3.70 14.45 3.92
N ARG A 173 3.58 13.81 2.75
CA ARG A 173 4.73 13.32 1.97
C ARG A 173 5.63 14.46 1.47
N LYS A 174 5.06 15.62 1.12
CA LYS A 174 5.83 16.81 0.74
C LYS A 174 6.66 17.32 1.91
N GLU A 175 6.04 17.55 3.07
CA GLU A 175 6.72 18.03 4.28
C GLU A 175 7.85 17.08 4.70
N ALA A 176 7.56 15.78 4.68
CA ALA A 176 8.50 14.71 4.91
C ALA A 176 9.75 14.75 4.04
N ILE A 177 9.56 14.88 2.72
CA ILE A 177 10.68 14.93 1.76
C ILE A 177 11.50 16.20 2.00
N LEU A 178 10.85 17.35 2.24
CA LEU A 178 11.54 18.61 2.52
C LEU A 178 12.35 18.55 3.81
N ALA A 179 11.78 18.00 4.89
CA ALA A 179 12.49 17.78 6.15
C ALA A 179 13.69 16.86 5.96
N THR A 180 13.52 15.76 5.21
CA THR A 180 14.63 14.86 4.88
C THR A 180 15.69 15.59 4.07
N ALA A 181 15.32 16.38 3.05
CA ALA A 181 16.26 17.13 2.22
C ALA A 181 17.07 18.16 3.03
N ALA A 182 16.45 18.79 4.03
CA ALA A 182 17.12 19.74 4.92
C ALA A 182 18.28 19.09 5.72
N GLU A 183 18.18 17.80 6.05
CA GLU A 183 19.25 17.06 6.76
C GLU A 183 20.52 16.88 5.91
N TYR A 184 20.39 16.86 4.58
CA TYR A 184 21.50 16.61 3.65
C TYR A 184 22.17 17.90 3.13
N GLY A 185 21.64 19.08 3.47
CA GLY A 185 22.27 20.34 3.12
C GLY A 185 22.53 20.48 1.61
N ALA A 186 23.79 20.58 1.18
CA ALA A 186 24.17 20.68 -0.24
C ALA A 186 24.38 19.31 -0.94
N ASP A 187 24.37 18.20 -0.21
CA ASP A 187 24.66 16.88 -0.75
C ASP A 187 23.40 16.21 -1.32
N ILE A 188 23.02 16.68 -2.51
CA ILE A 188 21.84 16.17 -3.22
C ILE A 188 22.00 14.73 -3.71
N GLU A 189 23.24 14.27 -3.92
CA GLU A 189 23.55 12.91 -4.34
C GLU A 189 23.26 11.92 -3.21
N GLN A 190 23.74 12.19 -1.99
CA GLN A 190 23.41 11.39 -0.82
C GLN A 190 21.92 11.44 -0.49
N PHE A 191 21.28 12.59 -0.67
CA PHE A 191 19.83 12.69 -0.55
C PHE A 191 19.09 11.79 -1.54
N LEU A 192 19.46 11.79 -2.83
CA LEU A 192 18.86 10.90 -3.83
C LEU A 192 19.08 9.42 -3.47
N TYR A 193 20.29 9.08 -3.00
CA TYR A 193 20.60 7.71 -2.56
C TYR A 193 19.71 7.29 -1.39
N LYS A 194 19.56 8.16 -0.38
CA LYS A 194 18.66 7.94 0.76
C LYS A 194 17.22 7.72 0.31
N LEU A 195 16.70 8.57 -0.56
CA LEU A 195 15.35 8.48 -1.11
C LEU A 195 15.10 7.15 -1.86
N GLN A 196 16.09 6.67 -2.62
CA GLN A 196 15.98 5.42 -3.36
C GLN A 196 16.12 4.18 -2.46
N LEU A 197 16.89 4.28 -1.39
CA LEU A 197 17.14 3.17 -0.46
C LEU A 197 16.00 3.00 0.55
N ASP A 198 15.41 4.09 1.03
CA ASP A 198 14.31 4.12 1.99
C ASP A 198 12.95 3.74 1.35
N THR A 199 12.93 2.61 0.66
CA THR A 199 11.72 1.90 0.23
C THR A 199 10.83 1.45 1.40
N TYR A 200 11.25 1.67 2.66
CA TYR A 200 10.69 1.04 3.85
C TYR A 200 10.33 1.93 5.04
N THR A 201 10.57 3.23 4.96
CA THR A 201 10.20 4.16 6.04
C THR A 201 9.38 5.29 5.48
N ASP A 202 8.22 4.87 5.01
CA ASP A 202 7.03 5.65 4.78
C ASP A 202 6.94 6.79 5.80
N VAL A 203 6.98 8.02 5.33
CA VAL A 203 6.77 9.18 6.20
C VAL A 203 5.28 9.28 6.60
N ALA A 204 4.45 8.36 6.08
CA ALA A 204 3.16 7.95 6.61
C ALA A 204 3.21 7.09 7.89
N ARG A 205 4.40 6.74 8.43
CA ARG A 205 4.54 6.25 9.82
C ARG A 205 4.21 7.31 10.86
N ILE A 206 4.06 8.57 10.45
CA ILE A 206 3.57 9.63 11.34
C ILE A 206 2.07 9.36 11.63
N LYS A 207 1.84 8.65 12.74
CA LYS A 207 0.67 8.77 13.64
C LYS A 207 -0.75 8.47 13.13
N THR A 208 -0.97 7.88 11.97
CA THR A 208 -2.32 7.38 11.64
C THR A 208 -2.56 5.98 12.20
N ASP A 209 -3.60 5.79 13.02
CA ASP A 209 -4.05 4.47 13.44
C ASP A 209 -4.70 3.78 12.22
N ALA A 210 -4.00 2.84 11.59
CA ALA A 210 -4.38 2.27 10.29
C ALA A 210 -3.94 0.81 10.14
N VAL A 211 -4.76 0.01 9.46
CA VAL A 211 -4.52 -1.41 9.19
C VAL A 211 -3.40 -1.57 8.17
N SER A 212 -2.44 -2.46 8.45
CA SER A 212 -1.30 -2.71 7.57
C SER A 212 -1.63 -3.77 6.52
N LEU A 213 -1.70 -3.41 5.24
CA LEU A 213 -1.85 -4.33 4.11
C LEU A 213 -0.45 -4.64 3.54
N LEU A 214 0.04 -5.86 3.76
CA LEU A 214 1.43 -6.23 3.43
C LEU A 214 1.49 -7.50 2.57
N THR A 215 2.49 -7.56 1.70
CA THR A 215 2.86 -8.85 1.09
C THR A 215 3.53 -9.77 2.12
N PHE A 216 3.51 -11.09 1.88
CA PHE A 216 4.25 -12.05 2.74
C PHE A 216 5.74 -11.71 2.88
N HIS A 217 6.37 -11.19 1.83
CA HIS A 217 7.76 -10.77 1.88
C HIS A 217 7.92 -9.51 2.74
N ALA A 218 6.99 -8.57 2.61
CA ALA A 218 7.04 -7.30 3.31
C ALA A 218 6.76 -7.40 4.82
N SER A 219 6.11 -8.48 5.25
CA SER A 219 5.85 -8.73 6.67
C SER A 219 7.03 -9.35 7.41
N LYS A 220 8.11 -9.73 6.73
CA LYS A 220 9.28 -10.35 7.35
C LYS A 220 9.89 -9.42 8.41
N GLY A 221 10.02 -9.93 9.64
CA GLY A 221 10.56 -9.17 10.77
C GLY A 221 9.55 -8.23 11.46
N LEU A 222 8.31 -8.17 10.99
CA LEU A 222 7.21 -7.46 11.65
C LEU A 222 6.32 -8.45 12.41
N GLU A 223 5.63 -8.01 13.45
CA GLU A 223 4.68 -8.84 14.19
C GLU A 223 3.51 -7.97 14.65
N PHE A 224 2.31 -8.55 14.64
CA PHE A 224 1.07 -7.84 14.93
C PHE A 224 0.22 -8.65 15.92
N PRO A 225 -0.47 -8.00 16.87
CA PRO A 225 -1.48 -8.65 17.70
C PRO A 225 -2.47 -9.50 16.89
N VAL A 226 -3.02 -8.92 15.82
CA VAL A 226 -3.96 -9.61 14.94
C VAL A 226 -3.46 -9.66 13.50
N VAL A 227 -3.50 -10.85 12.90
CA VAL A 227 -3.14 -11.07 11.49
C VAL A 227 -4.25 -11.77 10.74
N PHE A 228 -4.54 -11.27 9.54
CA PHE A 228 -5.35 -11.93 8.52
C PHE A 228 -4.44 -12.39 7.39
N ILE A 229 -4.46 -13.68 7.02
CA ILE A 229 -3.88 -14.18 5.78
C ILE A 229 -5.00 -14.29 4.75
N ALA A 230 -4.99 -13.39 3.76
CA ALA A 230 -6.00 -13.33 2.72
C ALA A 230 -5.55 -14.02 1.43
N GLY A 231 -6.51 -14.58 0.67
CA GLY A 231 -6.21 -15.27 -0.58
C GLY A 231 -5.36 -16.53 -0.38
N ALA A 232 -5.65 -17.31 0.68
CA ALA A 232 -5.05 -18.62 0.91
C ALA A 232 -5.66 -19.67 -0.05
N GLU A 233 -5.35 -19.50 -1.34
CA GLU A 233 -5.96 -20.23 -2.46
C GLU A 233 -4.90 -20.94 -3.30
N GLU A 234 -5.23 -22.12 -3.84
CA GLU A 234 -4.37 -22.79 -4.83
C GLU A 234 -4.15 -21.88 -6.06
N GLY A 235 -2.88 -21.72 -6.42
CA GLY A 235 -2.42 -20.84 -7.50
C GLY A 235 -2.20 -19.38 -7.10
N ILE A 236 -2.62 -18.96 -5.90
CA ILE A 236 -2.24 -17.68 -5.29
C ILE A 236 -1.22 -17.91 -4.17
N THR A 237 -1.51 -18.87 -3.30
CA THR A 237 -0.69 -19.29 -2.16
C THR A 237 -0.76 -20.82 -2.07
N PRO A 238 0.18 -21.59 -2.65
CA PRO A 238 1.36 -21.14 -3.38
C PRO A 238 1.02 -20.47 -4.71
N VAL A 239 1.88 -19.55 -5.15
CA VAL A 239 1.74 -18.95 -6.48
C VAL A 239 1.93 -20.02 -7.58
N SER A 240 1.08 -20.04 -8.61
CA SER A 240 1.27 -20.98 -9.74
C SER A 240 2.08 -20.34 -10.85
N ARG A 241 3.37 -20.69 -10.93
CA ARG A 241 4.32 -20.33 -12.01
C ARG A 241 5.17 -21.55 -12.38
N LYS A 242 5.74 -21.56 -13.60
CA LYS A 242 6.58 -22.68 -14.08
C LYS A 242 7.73 -23.03 -13.13
N ASP A 243 8.38 -22.02 -12.54
CA ASP A 243 9.56 -22.17 -11.68
C ASP A 243 9.21 -22.02 -10.18
N THR A 244 8.00 -22.37 -9.78
CA THR A 244 7.58 -22.24 -8.37
C THR A 244 8.28 -23.29 -7.51
N ASP A 245 9.16 -22.84 -6.61
CA ASP A 245 9.65 -23.67 -5.52
C ASP A 245 8.58 -23.75 -4.41
N ILE A 246 7.95 -24.91 -4.31
CA ILE A 246 6.88 -25.16 -3.33
C ILE A 246 7.40 -25.09 -1.89
N GLU A 247 8.65 -25.47 -1.64
CA GLU A 247 9.22 -25.42 -0.29
C GLU A 247 9.53 -23.97 0.12
N GLU A 248 9.94 -23.12 -0.82
CA GLU A 248 10.07 -21.69 -0.55
C GLU A 248 8.70 -21.02 -0.32
N GLU A 249 7.68 -21.35 -1.11
CA GLU A 249 6.32 -20.85 -0.88
C GLU A 249 5.76 -21.30 0.49
N ARG A 250 6.10 -22.52 0.91
CA ARG A 250 5.75 -23.03 2.25
C ARG A 250 6.46 -22.24 3.34
N ARG A 251 7.74 -21.92 3.18
CA ARG A 251 8.50 -21.05 4.10
C ARG A 251 7.87 -19.67 4.19
N LEU A 252 7.47 -19.08 3.08
CA LEU A 252 6.78 -17.79 3.05
C LEU A 252 5.43 -17.85 3.79
N PHE A 253 4.65 -18.90 3.57
CA PHE A 253 3.39 -19.10 4.30
C PHE A 253 3.64 -19.27 5.80
N TYR A 254 4.65 -20.05 6.20
CA TYR A 254 5.05 -20.19 7.60
C TYR A 254 5.48 -18.85 8.22
N VAL A 255 6.25 -18.02 7.49
CA VAL A 255 6.59 -16.67 7.94
C VAL A 255 5.32 -15.86 8.17
N ALA A 256 4.35 -15.89 7.26
CA ALA A 256 3.06 -15.20 7.42
C ALA A 256 2.29 -15.67 8.67
N LEU A 257 2.22 -16.99 8.91
CA LEU A 257 1.56 -17.55 10.11
C LEU A 257 2.19 -17.03 11.41
N THR A 258 3.53 -16.95 11.46
CA THR A 258 4.27 -16.52 12.65
C THR A 258 4.29 -15.01 12.87
N ARG A 259 3.64 -14.20 12.03
CA ARG A 259 3.52 -12.75 12.28
C ARG A 259 2.44 -12.42 13.30
N ALA A 260 1.53 -13.36 13.59
CA ALA A 260 0.45 -13.18 14.56
C ALA A 260 0.94 -13.44 15.98
N LYS A 261 0.62 -12.53 16.92
CA LYS A 261 0.88 -12.73 18.36
C LYS A 261 -0.31 -13.33 19.08
N ASP A 262 -1.50 -12.78 18.84
CA ASP A 262 -2.70 -13.13 19.62
C ASP A 262 -3.70 -13.91 18.77
N THR A 263 -4.11 -13.34 17.62
CA THR A 263 -5.15 -13.93 16.78
C THR A 263 -4.72 -14.03 15.32
N LEU A 264 -4.96 -15.20 14.72
CA LEU A 264 -4.72 -15.47 13.31
C LEU A 264 -6.00 -15.89 12.60
N PHE A 265 -6.34 -15.17 11.53
CA PHE A 265 -7.38 -15.53 10.57
C PHE A 265 -6.75 -15.97 9.26
N ILE A 266 -7.28 -17.00 8.63
CA ILE A 266 -6.91 -17.42 7.27
C ILE A 266 -8.17 -17.47 6.43
N THR A 267 -8.16 -16.75 5.31
CA THR A 267 -9.32 -16.62 4.44
C THR A 267 -9.00 -17.03 3.00
N ASN A 268 -10.02 -17.54 2.32
CA ASN A 268 -9.96 -17.83 0.89
C ASN A 268 -11.30 -17.48 0.23
N ALA A 269 -11.27 -17.13 -1.05
CA ALA A 269 -12.45 -16.99 -1.90
C ALA A 269 -12.57 -18.21 -2.84
N ARG A 270 -13.78 -18.73 -3.05
CA ARG A 270 -14.03 -19.80 -4.03
C ARG A 270 -14.03 -19.30 -5.47
N ARG A 271 -14.24 -18.00 -5.68
CA ARG A 271 -14.27 -17.35 -6.99
C ARG A 271 -13.52 -16.03 -6.93
N ARG A 272 -12.58 -15.83 -7.84
CA ARG A 272 -11.80 -14.60 -7.92
C ARG A 272 -11.64 -14.17 -9.38
N LYS A 273 -11.62 -12.86 -9.61
CA LYS A 273 -11.30 -12.32 -10.93
C LYS A 273 -9.83 -12.62 -11.28
N GLY A 274 -9.64 -13.49 -12.27
CA GLY A 274 -8.35 -13.72 -12.91
C GLY A 274 -8.03 -12.64 -13.95
N PHE A 275 -7.01 -12.88 -14.77
CA PHE A 275 -6.57 -11.89 -15.76
C PHE A 275 -7.62 -11.62 -16.86
N ARG A 276 -8.44 -12.63 -17.21
CA ARG A 276 -9.46 -12.53 -18.28
C ARG A 276 -10.86 -12.91 -17.83
N GLU A 277 -10.99 -13.85 -16.90
CA GLU A 277 -12.27 -14.41 -16.47
C GLU A 277 -12.29 -14.68 -14.97
N ILE A 278 -13.48 -14.98 -14.44
CA ILE A 278 -13.64 -15.40 -13.04
C ILE A 278 -13.22 -16.86 -12.95
N GLU A 279 -12.22 -17.14 -12.12
CA GLU A 279 -11.69 -18.47 -11.89
C GLU A 279 -12.24 -19.05 -10.59
N GLU A 280 -12.56 -20.35 -10.61
CA GLU A 280 -12.80 -21.09 -9.38
C GLU A 280 -11.48 -21.40 -8.68
N LYS A 281 -11.46 -21.20 -7.36
CA LYS A 281 -10.28 -21.34 -6.51
C LYS A 281 -10.56 -22.33 -5.40
N PHE A 282 -9.57 -23.16 -5.13
CA PHE A 282 -9.60 -24.12 -4.03
C PHE A 282 -8.80 -23.58 -2.85
N LEU A 283 -9.12 -24.05 -1.65
CA LEU A 283 -8.34 -23.74 -0.45
C LEU A 283 -6.88 -24.19 -0.66
N SER A 284 -5.94 -23.35 -0.25
CA SER A 284 -4.50 -23.66 -0.29
C SER A 284 -4.19 -24.98 0.41
N ARG A 285 -3.34 -25.80 -0.23
CA ARG A 285 -2.76 -27.01 0.37
C ARG A 285 -2.08 -26.74 1.70
N PHE A 286 -1.46 -25.56 1.87
CA PHE A 286 -0.76 -25.21 3.11
C PHE A 286 -1.72 -25.07 4.30
N VAL A 287 -2.98 -24.69 4.05
CA VAL A 287 -4.00 -24.68 5.11
C VAL A 287 -4.39 -26.10 5.51
N GLY A 288 -4.43 -27.03 4.55
CA GLY A 288 -4.69 -28.45 4.81
C GLY A 288 -3.57 -29.15 5.57
N GLU A 289 -2.36 -28.61 5.56
CA GLU A 289 -1.20 -29.11 6.33
C GLU A 289 -1.27 -28.71 7.83
N ILE A 290 -2.11 -27.73 8.20
CA ILE A 290 -2.27 -27.29 9.58
C ILE A 290 -3.12 -28.32 10.35
N PRO A 291 -2.68 -28.80 11.54
CA PRO A 291 -3.46 -29.72 12.35
C PRO A 291 -4.86 -29.19 12.67
N SER A 292 -5.90 -29.99 12.43
CA SER A 292 -7.29 -29.61 12.66
C SER A 292 -7.63 -29.31 14.13
N SER A 293 -6.82 -29.79 15.07
CA SER A 293 -6.93 -29.44 16.49
C SER A 293 -6.64 -27.97 16.78
N LEU A 294 -5.85 -27.32 15.91
CA LEU A 294 -5.43 -25.93 16.03
C LEU A 294 -6.32 -24.97 15.23
N THR A 295 -7.27 -25.48 14.43
CA THR A 295 -8.11 -24.67 13.56
C THR A 295 -9.58 -24.71 13.98
N GLU A 296 -10.31 -23.65 13.65
CA GLU A 296 -11.76 -23.57 13.78
C GLU A 296 -12.37 -22.83 12.59
N ASN A 297 -13.53 -23.26 12.11
CA ASN A 297 -14.23 -22.58 11.02
C ASN A 297 -15.13 -21.48 11.58
N VAL A 298 -14.93 -20.25 11.10
CA VAL A 298 -15.78 -19.11 11.47
C VAL A 298 -17.02 -19.12 10.59
N GLN A 299 -18.19 -19.18 11.23
CA GLN A 299 -19.46 -19.01 10.54
C GLN A 299 -19.89 -17.55 10.60
N VAL A 300 -20.23 -16.97 9.45
CA VAL A 300 -20.83 -15.63 9.40
C VAL A 300 -22.28 -15.76 9.83
N VAL A 301 -22.59 -15.30 11.05
CA VAL A 301 -23.99 -15.16 11.50
C VAL A 301 -24.66 -14.15 10.57
N ARG A 302 -25.61 -14.61 9.75
CA ARG A 302 -26.40 -13.73 8.90
C ARG A 302 -27.17 -12.77 9.81
N LYS A 303 -26.89 -11.47 9.72
CA LYS A 303 -27.73 -10.45 10.35
C LYS A 303 -29.14 -10.60 9.74
N PRO A 304 -30.21 -10.75 10.54
CA PRO A 304 -31.55 -10.85 9.99
C PRO A 304 -31.83 -9.60 9.14
N PRO A 305 -32.56 -9.72 8.02
CA PRO A 305 -32.87 -8.59 7.16
C PRO A 305 -33.51 -7.49 8.02
N LYS A 306 -33.11 -6.22 7.80
CA LYS A 306 -33.76 -5.08 8.47
C LYS A 306 -35.28 -5.23 8.24
N PRO A 307 -36.11 -5.16 9.30
CA PRO A 307 -37.56 -5.26 9.11
C PRO A 307 -37.97 -4.19 8.11
N GLU A 308 -38.73 -4.62 7.09
CA GLU A 308 -39.34 -3.73 6.12
C GLU A 308 -40.01 -2.60 6.90
N GLN A 309 -39.58 -1.36 6.66
CA GLN A 309 -40.28 -0.20 7.16
C GLN A 309 -41.68 -0.27 6.58
N MET A 310 -42.64 -0.72 7.39
CA MET A 310 -44.06 -0.57 7.06
C MET A 310 -44.26 0.93 6.84
N ARG A 311 -44.53 1.30 5.58
CA ARG A 311 -45.03 2.63 5.25
C ARG A 311 -46.35 2.80 5.98
N LEU A 312 -46.28 3.40 7.17
CA LEU A 312 -47.43 3.95 7.83
C LEU A 312 -47.77 5.25 7.10
N PHE A 313 -48.85 5.15 6.32
CA PHE A 313 -49.56 6.20 5.59
C PHE A 313 -48.93 6.70 4.29
#